data_AF-A0A0C2TB86-F1
#
_entry.id   AF-A0A0C2TB86-F1
#
_cell.length_a   1.000
_cell.length_b   1.000
_cell.length_c   1.000
_cell.angle_alpha   90.00
_cell.angle_beta   90.00
_cell.angle_gamma   90.00
#
_symmetry.space_group_name_H-M   'P 1'
#
loop_
_entity.id
_entity.type
_entity.pdbx_description
1 polymer ?
#
loop_
_entity_poly.entity_id
_entity_poly.type
_entity_poly.pdbx_seq_one_letter_code
_entity_poly.pdbx_strand_id
1 'polypeptide(L)'
;RILLVSAFYRSSHSKHSDNAYTSWLDRFLGQISTDIYFFTSPDLESLILSSRPASFPLYLNTSFPTPFSIPPLLNFSSAYSTQQHNLDREKWRHSPDVYAIWNGKPYFVTQAIQNLERQGKVYDYVFWNDAGSFRDEHWYKEWPDPRRVEQVWTEAERLQGQSRGTSTSRDLVFFPVGGSPWFAHRWWKEHHGPLDVEFSEGSFFGGSPTAMHWFSQTFYAYHNHYLSRSFFIGKDQSIFNSLFLLFPDTFITMYFGDVPGMDIELFGGCCWKWWYYHFWFGDEQGGRKVREMW
;
A
#
# COMPACT_ATOMS: atom_id res chain seq x y z
N ARG A 1 -7.56 7.80 -15.25
CA ARG A 1 -8.46 6.95 -14.42
C ARG A 1 -7.63 6.22 -13.39
N ILE A 2 -8.07 6.27 -12.13
CA ILE A 2 -7.36 5.66 -11.00
C ILE A 2 -8.22 4.53 -10.43
N LEU A 3 -7.58 3.41 -10.10
CA LEU A 3 -8.17 2.33 -9.32
C LEU A 3 -7.50 2.28 -7.95
N LEU A 4 -8.28 2.23 -6.89
CA LEU A 4 -7.81 1.87 -5.56
C LEU A 4 -8.03 0.38 -5.33
N VAL A 5 -7.03 -0.29 -4.78
CA VAL A 5 -7.08 -1.69 -4.38
C VAL A 5 -6.86 -1.76 -2.88
N SER A 6 -7.73 -2.49 -2.20
CA SER A 6 -7.66 -2.65 -0.75
C SER A 6 -8.11 -4.05 -0.36
N ALA A 7 -7.79 -4.44 0.87
CA ALA A 7 -8.35 -5.62 1.47
C ALA A 7 -8.73 -5.42 2.94
N PHE A 8 -9.65 -6.23 3.43
CA PHE A 8 -9.94 -6.37 4.85
C PHE A 8 -10.16 -7.84 5.18
N TYR A 9 -9.44 -8.32 6.19
CA TYR A 9 -9.59 -9.66 6.73
C TYR A 9 -9.57 -9.53 8.25
N ARG A 10 -10.55 -10.16 8.93
CA ARG A 10 -10.52 -10.22 10.38
C ARG A 10 -9.38 -11.13 10.82
N SER A 11 -8.54 -10.62 11.72
CA SER A 11 -7.56 -11.44 12.43
C SER A 11 -8.11 -11.84 13.79
N SER A 12 -7.80 -13.07 14.22
CA SER A 12 -8.07 -13.56 15.58
C SER A 12 -7.39 -12.70 16.67
N HIS A 13 -6.34 -11.96 16.31
CA HIS A 13 -5.59 -11.06 17.21
C HIS A 13 -5.64 -9.60 16.74
N SER A 14 -6.86 -9.10 16.52
CA SER A 14 -7.07 -7.73 16.04
C SER A 14 -6.56 -6.69 17.05
N LYS A 15 -5.66 -5.80 16.60
CA LYS A 15 -5.11 -4.69 17.40
C LYS A 15 -6.17 -3.65 17.82
N HIS A 16 -7.25 -3.57 17.07
CA HIS A 16 -8.32 -2.59 17.23
C HIS A 16 -9.68 -3.28 17.28
N SER A 17 -10.69 -2.61 17.85
CA SER A 17 -12.04 -3.15 17.95
C SER A 17 -12.75 -3.17 16.60
N ASP A 18 -13.75 -4.03 16.44
CA ASP A 18 -14.60 -4.06 15.25
C ASP A 18 -15.22 -2.70 14.94
N ASN A 19 -15.68 -1.96 15.97
CA ASN A 19 -16.23 -0.62 15.79
C ASN A 19 -15.22 0.36 15.18
N ALA A 20 -13.95 0.30 15.60
CA ALA A 20 -12.92 1.14 15.02
C ALA A 20 -12.71 0.83 13.53
N TYR A 21 -12.65 -0.46 13.17
CA TYR A 21 -12.52 -0.87 11.77
C TYR A 21 -13.72 -0.47 10.93
N THR A 22 -14.95 -0.61 11.46
CA THR A 22 -16.16 -0.13 10.78
C THR A 22 -16.08 1.38 10.52
N SER A 23 -15.69 2.18 11.52
CA SER A 23 -15.54 3.63 11.32
C SER A 23 -14.46 3.98 10.28
N TRP A 24 -13.37 3.23 10.20
CA TRP A 24 -12.33 3.44 9.18
C TRP A 24 -12.80 3.02 7.78
N LEU A 25 -13.52 1.90 7.69
CA LEU A 25 -14.15 1.46 6.45
C LEU A 25 -15.18 2.48 5.96
N ASP A 26 -16.01 3.03 6.85
CA ASP A 26 -17.01 4.04 6.49
C ASP A 26 -16.37 5.34 6.00
N ARG A 27 -15.22 5.75 6.56
CA ARG A 27 -14.48 6.92 6.06
C ARG A 27 -13.89 6.65 4.68
N PHE A 28 -13.25 5.50 4.50
CA PHE A 28 -12.63 5.15 3.23
C PHE A 28 -13.68 4.84 2.14
N LEU A 29 -14.49 3.80 2.35
CA LEU A 29 -15.49 3.31 1.40
C LEU A 29 -16.71 4.24 1.32
N GLY A 30 -17.07 4.93 2.40
CA GLY A 30 -18.26 5.79 2.41
C GLY A 30 -18.05 7.12 1.69
N GLN A 31 -16.82 7.63 1.65
CA GLN A 31 -16.56 9.00 1.19
C GLN A 31 -15.75 9.10 -0.11
N ILE A 32 -14.82 8.17 -0.37
CA ILE A 32 -13.92 8.26 -1.53
C ILE A 32 -14.63 7.77 -2.80
N SER A 33 -14.98 8.66 -3.73
CA SER A 33 -15.75 8.30 -4.93
C SER A 33 -14.95 7.54 -6.00
N THR A 34 -13.62 7.49 -5.89
CA THR A 34 -12.74 6.73 -6.79
C THR A 34 -13.14 5.27 -6.85
N ASP A 35 -12.99 4.63 -8.01
CA ASP A 35 -13.24 3.19 -8.18
C ASP A 35 -12.38 2.37 -7.20
N ILE A 36 -13.01 1.41 -6.50
CA ILE A 36 -12.33 0.54 -5.54
C ILE A 36 -12.49 -0.93 -5.95
N TYR A 37 -11.38 -1.65 -6.05
CA TYR A 37 -11.36 -3.11 -6.04
C TYR A 37 -11.01 -3.60 -4.64
N PHE A 38 -11.90 -4.39 -4.04
CA PHE A 38 -11.80 -4.75 -2.64
C PHE A 38 -11.75 -6.26 -2.45
N PHE A 39 -10.77 -6.74 -1.70
CA PHE A 39 -10.65 -8.15 -1.31
C PHE A 39 -11.09 -8.35 0.13
N THR A 40 -11.86 -9.40 0.40
CA THR A 40 -12.29 -9.73 1.76
C THR A 40 -12.62 -11.21 1.87
N SER A 41 -12.85 -11.71 3.08
CA SER A 41 -13.44 -13.04 3.28
C SER A 41 -14.95 -13.03 3.03
N PRO A 42 -15.57 -14.16 2.59
CA PRO A 42 -17.01 -14.23 2.31
C PRO A 42 -17.91 -13.78 3.46
N ASP A 43 -17.53 -14.04 4.72
CA ASP A 43 -18.31 -13.65 5.90
C ASP A 43 -18.36 -12.13 6.15
N LEU A 44 -17.49 -11.37 5.49
CA LEU A 44 -17.40 -9.91 5.60
C LEU A 44 -18.02 -9.18 4.41
N GLU A 45 -18.53 -9.90 3.40
CA GLU A 45 -19.12 -9.33 2.19
C GLU A 45 -20.20 -8.28 2.50
N SER A 46 -21.17 -8.64 3.35
CA SER A 46 -22.27 -7.74 3.74
C SER A 46 -21.78 -6.46 4.41
N LEU A 47 -20.73 -6.55 5.24
CA LEU A 47 -20.14 -5.38 5.89
C LEU A 47 -19.57 -4.43 4.84
N ILE A 48 -18.72 -4.92 3.93
CA ILE A 48 -18.09 -4.11 2.89
C ILE A 48 -19.13 -3.46 1.97
N LEU A 49 -20.16 -4.22 1.55
CA LEU A 49 -21.23 -3.70 0.71
C LEU A 49 -22.05 -2.61 1.44
N SER A 50 -22.29 -2.76 2.74
CA SER A 50 -23.03 -1.76 3.53
C SER A 50 -22.25 -0.46 3.78
N SER A 51 -20.91 -0.53 3.86
CA SER A 51 -20.05 0.64 4.05
C SER A 51 -19.84 1.47 2.77
N ARG A 52 -20.32 1.00 1.61
CA ARG A 52 -20.16 1.66 0.31
C ARG A 52 -21.51 2.18 -0.23
N PRO A 53 -21.65 3.49 -0.50
CA PRO A 53 -22.82 4.01 -1.19
C PRO A 53 -23.02 3.35 -2.56
N ALA A 54 -24.26 2.98 -2.89
CA ALA A 54 -24.59 2.30 -4.16
C ALA A 54 -24.23 3.11 -5.42
N SER A 55 -24.11 4.44 -5.30
CA SER A 55 -23.69 5.33 -6.39
C SER A 55 -22.18 5.28 -6.68
N PHE A 56 -21.37 4.71 -5.78
CA PHE A 56 -19.92 4.69 -5.92
C PHE A 56 -19.42 3.33 -6.42
N PRO A 57 -18.57 3.26 -7.46
CA PRO A 57 -18.09 2.00 -8.00
C PRO A 57 -17.30 1.19 -6.97
N LEU A 58 -17.64 -0.10 -6.87
CA LEU A 58 -16.97 -1.10 -6.04
C LEU A 58 -16.94 -2.45 -6.78
N TYR A 59 -15.77 -3.07 -6.81
CA TYR A 59 -15.55 -4.41 -7.33
C TYR A 59 -15.12 -5.31 -6.18
N LEU A 60 -16.06 -6.11 -5.67
CA LEU A 60 -15.80 -6.95 -4.51
C LEU A 60 -15.31 -8.34 -4.94
N ASN A 61 -14.28 -8.84 -4.26
CA ASN A 61 -13.75 -10.18 -4.46
C ASN A 61 -13.64 -10.91 -3.11
N THR A 62 -14.44 -11.97 -2.97
CA THR A 62 -14.50 -12.82 -1.78
C THR A 62 -13.87 -14.20 -2.00
N SER A 63 -13.14 -14.39 -3.11
CA SER A 63 -12.63 -15.71 -3.52
C SER A 63 -11.49 -16.26 -2.65
N PHE A 64 -10.95 -15.46 -1.72
CA PHE A 64 -9.92 -15.90 -0.77
C PHE A 64 -10.51 -15.88 0.64
N PRO A 65 -10.96 -17.03 1.19
CA PRO A 65 -11.60 -17.08 2.50
C PRO A 65 -10.67 -16.67 3.65
N THR A 66 -9.36 -16.87 3.49
CA THR A 66 -8.33 -16.52 4.48
C THR A 66 -7.13 -15.87 3.80
N PRO A 67 -6.28 -15.13 4.53
CA PRO A 67 -5.04 -14.57 3.97
C PRO A 67 -4.11 -15.63 3.35
N PHE A 68 -4.08 -16.86 3.88
CA PHE A 68 -3.27 -17.94 3.29
C PHE A 68 -3.92 -18.62 2.08
N SER A 69 -5.13 -18.20 1.70
CA SER A 69 -5.77 -18.59 0.43
C SER A 69 -5.32 -17.72 -0.74
N ILE A 70 -4.54 -16.66 -0.48
CA ILE A 70 -3.95 -15.79 -1.51
C ILE A 70 -2.89 -16.60 -2.30
N PRO A 71 -2.98 -16.71 -3.63
CA PRO A 71 -2.15 -17.63 -4.43
C PRO A 71 -0.64 -17.66 -4.18
N PRO A 72 0.10 -16.54 -4.14
CA PRO A 72 1.54 -16.58 -3.83
C PRO A 72 1.86 -17.02 -2.39
N LEU A 73 0.86 -17.11 -1.52
CA LEU A 73 0.99 -17.51 -0.12
C LEU A 73 0.43 -18.91 0.16
N LEU A 74 -0.11 -19.57 -0.87
CA LEU A 74 -0.55 -20.95 -0.78
C LEU A 74 0.61 -21.82 -0.30
N ASN A 75 0.31 -22.70 0.65
CA ASN A 75 1.27 -23.60 1.29
C ASN A 75 2.31 -22.94 2.22
N PHE A 76 2.30 -21.61 2.39
CA PHE A 76 3.21 -20.93 3.33
C PHE A 76 2.66 -20.75 4.74
N SER A 77 1.41 -21.15 5.02
CA SER A 77 0.81 -21.03 6.37
C SER A 77 1.66 -21.65 7.48
N SER A 78 2.22 -22.85 7.24
CA SER A 78 3.11 -23.52 8.19
C SER A 78 4.43 -22.76 8.38
N ALA A 79 5.07 -22.33 7.29
CA ALA A 79 6.32 -21.56 7.34
C ALA A 79 6.12 -20.23 8.08
N TYR A 80 5.00 -19.54 7.81
CA TYR A 80 4.68 -18.27 8.46
C TYR A 80 4.43 -18.46 9.97
N SER A 81 3.70 -19.51 10.33
CA SER A 81 3.32 -19.77 11.73
C SER A 81 4.48 -20.30 12.58
N THR A 82 5.34 -21.15 12.02
CA THR A 82 6.38 -21.87 12.78
C THR A 82 7.77 -21.25 12.65
N GLN A 83 8.08 -20.64 11.51
CA GLN A 83 9.40 -20.07 11.26
C GLN A 83 9.34 -18.54 11.36
N GLN A 84 8.52 -17.90 10.54
CA GLN A 84 8.52 -16.43 10.42
C GLN A 84 8.06 -15.75 11.72
N HIS A 85 6.98 -16.23 12.32
CA HIS A 85 6.49 -15.69 13.59
C HIS A 85 7.49 -15.88 14.75
N ASN A 86 8.35 -16.89 14.69
CA ASN A 86 9.41 -17.09 15.69
C ASN A 86 10.60 -16.14 15.51
N LEU A 87 10.86 -15.72 14.26
CA LEU A 87 11.89 -14.73 13.94
C LEU A 87 11.44 -13.29 14.21
N ASP A 88 10.14 -13.03 14.28
CA ASP A 88 9.60 -11.70 14.52
C ASP A 88 9.88 -11.21 15.95
N ARG A 89 10.70 -10.16 16.05
CA ARG A 89 11.01 -9.46 17.30
C ARG A 89 9.78 -8.79 17.92
N GLU A 90 8.74 -8.58 17.13
CA GLU A 90 7.49 -7.91 17.48
C GLU A 90 6.28 -8.85 17.43
N LYS A 91 6.52 -10.16 17.48
CA LYS A 91 5.48 -11.20 17.43
C LYS A 91 4.37 -11.07 18.48
N TRP A 92 4.59 -10.30 19.54
CA TRP A 92 3.58 -10.00 20.56
C TRP A 92 2.43 -9.13 20.04
N ARG A 93 2.62 -8.41 18.93
CA ARG A 93 1.60 -7.54 18.30
C ARG A 93 1.30 -7.90 16.84
N HIS A 94 1.99 -8.90 16.29
CA HIS A 94 1.77 -9.38 14.94
C HIS A 94 1.29 -10.83 14.96
N SER A 95 0.65 -11.27 13.88
CA SER A 95 0.23 -12.66 13.72
C SER A 95 0.60 -13.16 12.32
N PRO A 96 0.68 -14.48 12.12
CA PRO A 96 0.89 -15.07 10.79
C PRO A 96 -0.10 -14.55 9.73
N ASP A 97 -1.36 -14.34 10.12
CA ASP A 97 -2.39 -13.80 9.22
C ASP A 97 -2.07 -12.38 8.76
N VAL A 98 -1.56 -11.54 9.67
CA VAL A 98 -1.16 -10.16 9.34
C VAL A 98 0.01 -10.17 8.36
N TYR A 99 1.02 -11.02 8.56
CA TYR A 99 2.12 -11.17 7.60
C TYR A 99 1.62 -11.59 6.22
N ALA A 100 0.63 -12.49 6.17
CA ALA A 100 0.06 -12.95 4.91
C ALA A 100 -0.71 -11.83 4.19
N ILE A 101 -1.46 -10.99 4.91
CA ILE A 101 -2.11 -9.82 4.32
C ILE A 101 -1.06 -8.85 3.77
N TRP A 102 -0.03 -8.53 4.56
CA TRP A 102 1.07 -7.65 4.16
C TRP A 102 1.80 -8.15 2.90
N ASN A 103 2.19 -9.42 2.88
CA ASN A 103 2.84 -10.02 1.72
C ASN A 103 1.88 -10.32 0.55
N GLY A 104 0.56 -10.18 0.75
CA GLY A 104 -0.46 -10.35 -0.28
C GLY A 104 -0.74 -9.10 -1.12
N LYS A 105 -0.35 -7.91 -0.64
CA LYS A 105 -0.68 -6.61 -1.26
C LYS A 105 -0.28 -6.51 -2.74
N PRO A 106 0.97 -6.88 -3.15
CA PRO A 106 1.36 -6.76 -4.56
C PRO A 106 0.52 -7.67 -5.46
N TYR A 107 0.17 -8.87 -4.98
CA TYR A 107 -0.71 -9.78 -5.71
C TYR A 107 -2.12 -9.21 -5.87
N PHE A 108 -2.72 -8.69 -4.80
CA PHE A 108 -4.05 -8.08 -4.86
C PHE A 108 -4.14 -7.00 -5.92
N VAL A 109 -3.13 -6.12 -6.00
CA VAL A 109 -3.06 -5.08 -7.03
C VAL A 109 -3.07 -5.68 -8.43
N THR A 110 -2.16 -6.63 -8.71
CA THR A 110 -2.08 -7.25 -10.04
C THR A 110 -3.31 -8.09 -10.41
N GLN A 111 -3.95 -8.70 -9.42
CA GLN A 111 -5.16 -9.49 -9.64
C GLN A 111 -6.36 -8.59 -9.93
N ALA A 112 -6.47 -7.44 -9.27
CA ALA A 112 -7.50 -6.43 -9.57
C ALA A 112 -7.37 -5.91 -11.00
N ILE A 113 -6.14 -5.59 -11.44
CA ILE A 113 -5.82 -5.20 -12.83
C ILE A 113 -6.33 -6.26 -13.80
N GLN A 114 -5.85 -7.51 -13.67
CA GLN A 114 -6.18 -8.61 -14.58
C GLN A 114 -7.67 -8.93 -14.63
N ASN A 115 -8.38 -8.80 -13.50
CA ASN A 115 -9.82 -9.06 -13.43
C ASN A 115 -10.63 -7.99 -14.16
N LEU A 116 -10.24 -6.72 -14.03
CA LEU A 116 -10.95 -5.60 -14.64
C LEU A 116 -10.61 -5.43 -16.12
N GLU A 117 -9.37 -5.68 -16.53
CA GLU A 117 -8.97 -5.67 -17.94
C GLU A 117 -9.75 -6.72 -18.74
N ARG A 118 -9.95 -7.92 -18.18
CA ARG A 118 -10.80 -8.97 -18.79
C ARG A 118 -12.26 -8.55 -18.96
N GLN A 119 -12.71 -7.54 -18.22
CA GLN A 119 -14.04 -6.95 -18.34
C GLN A 119 -14.05 -5.68 -19.21
N GLY A 120 -12.94 -5.37 -19.89
CA GLY A 120 -12.78 -4.17 -20.72
C GLY A 120 -12.54 -2.88 -19.93
N LYS A 121 -12.22 -2.97 -18.63
CA LYS A 121 -11.96 -1.83 -17.75
C LYS A 121 -10.46 -1.65 -17.52
N VAL A 122 -9.87 -0.72 -18.26
CA VAL A 122 -8.45 -0.34 -18.12
C VAL A 122 -8.27 0.86 -17.19
N TYR A 123 -7.15 0.98 -16.50
CA TYR A 123 -6.86 2.14 -15.64
C TYR A 123 -5.46 2.66 -15.95
N ASP A 124 -5.26 3.96 -15.77
CA ASP A 124 -3.96 4.60 -16.04
C ASP A 124 -3.02 4.39 -14.85
N TYR A 125 -3.59 4.43 -13.63
CA TYR A 125 -2.88 4.17 -12.38
C TYR A 125 -3.69 3.26 -11.47
N VAL A 126 -2.99 2.40 -10.73
CA VAL A 126 -3.55 1.51 -9.73
C VAL A 126 -2.73 1.61 -8.46
N PHE A 127 -3.41 1.85 -7.34
CA PHE A 127 -2.77 1.99 -6.03
C PHE A 127 -3.32 0.98 -5.05
N TRP A 128 -2.44 0.32 -4.32
CA TRP A 128 -2.78 -0.24 -3.03
C TRP A 128 -3.05 0.90 -2.04
N ASN A 129 -4.11 0.77 -1.24
CA ASN A 129 -4.34 1.59 -0.05
C ASN A 129 -4.91 0.71 1.06
N ASP A 130 -4.29 0.70 2.25
CA ASP A 130 -4.86 0.04 3.42
C ASP A 130 -6.21 0.70 3.77
N ALA A 131 -7.30 -0.08 3.82
CA ALA A 131 -8.61 0.43 4.26
C ALA A 131 -8.57 1.11 5.64
N GLY A 132 -7.70 0.62 6.53
CA GLY A 132 -7.50 1.18 7.87
C GLY A 132 -6.60 2.41 7.94
N SER A 133 -6.19 2.98 6.79
CA SER A 133 -5.39 4.21 6.76
C SER A 133 -6.22 5.45 7.09
N PHE A 134 -7.49 5.49 6.68
CA PHE A 134 -8.41 6.62 6.91
C PHE A 134 -8.96 6.62 8.35
N ARG A 135 -8.07 6.89 9.31
CA ARG A 135 -8.35 6.80 10.74
C ARG A 135 -9.04 8.02 11.34
N ASP A 136 -9.05 9.12 10.63
CA ASP A 136 -9.59 10.41 11.06
C ASP A 136 -10.57 10.93 10.01
N GLU A 137 -11.40 11.89 10.40
CA GLU A 137 -12.29 12.57 9.46
C GLU A 137 -11.49 13.30 8.38
N HIS A 138 -11.94 13.22 7.13
CA HIS A 138 -11.30 13.91 6.02
C HIS A 138 -12.36 14.53 5.12
N TRP A 139 -11.93 15.36 4.16
CA TRP A 139 -12.84 16.00 3.20
C TRP A 139 -12.55 15.64 1.75
N TYR A 140 -11.59 14.74 1.51
CA TYR A 140 -11.32 14.22 0.18
C TYR A 140 -12.52 13.42 -0.33
N LYS A 141 -12.87 13.62 -1.60
CA LYS A 141 -13.91 12.86 -2.31
C LYS A 141 -13.28 12.06 -3.45
N GLU A 142 -12.64 12.77 -4.38
CA GLU A 142 -11.90 12.15 -5.48
C GLU A 142 -10.43 12.00 -5.05
N TRP A 143 -10.15 10.92 -4.33
CA TRP A 143 -8.81 10.64 -3.81
C TRP A 143 -8.26 9.32 -4.36
N PRO A 144 -6.99 9.27 -4.78
CA PRO A 144 -6.09 10.40 -5.07
C PRO A 144 -6.67 11.38 -6.11
N ASP A 145 -6.37 12.68 -6.01
CA ASP A 145 -6.73 13.67 -7.04
C ASP A 145 -5.99 13.30 -8.35
N PRO A 146 -6.71 13.01 -9.45
CA PRO A 146 -6.08 12.61 -10.71
C PRO A 146 -5.07 13.62 -11.25
N ARG A 147 -5.32 14.92 -11.04
CA ARG A 147 -4.41 15.97 -11.49
C ARG A 147 -3.11 15.91 -10.70
N ARG A 148 -3.20 15.59 -9.41
CA ARG A 148 -2.03 15.51 -8.54
C ARG A 148 -1.19 14.28 -8.88
N VAL A 149 -1.82 13.14 -9.13
CA VAL A 149 -1.13 11.93 -9.60
C VAL A 149 -0.37 12.21 -10.89
N GLU A 150 -1.02 12.83 -11.89
CA GLU A 150 -0.38 13.14 -13.17
C GLU A 150 0.79 14.11 -13.02
N GLN A 151 0.67 15.13 -12.17
CA GLN A 151 1.76 16.05 -11.84
C GLN A 151 2.96 15.33 -11.25
N VAL A 152 2.74 14.39 -10.31
CA VAL A 152 3.82 13.63 -9.66
C VAL A 152 4.58 12.79 -10.68
N TRP A 153 3.88 12.08 -11.57
CA TRP A 153 4.53 11.29 -12.60
C TRP A 153 5.25 12.16 -13.64
N THR A 154 4.61 13.22 -14.13
CA THR A 154 5.24 14.16 -15.09
C THR A 154 6.54 14.76 -14.53
N GLU A 155 6.56 15.14 -13.25
CA GLU A 155 7.75 15.69 -12.62
C GLU A 155 8.84 14.63 -12.41
N ALA A 156 8.48 13.42 -12.00
CA ALA A 156 9.42 12.31 -11.89
C ALA A 156 10.08 12.00 -13.24
N GLU A 157 9.29 11.97 -14.31
CA GLU A 157 9.77 11.80 -15.68
C GLU A 157 10.75 12.89 -16.09
N ARG A 158 10.44 14.16 -15.80
CA ARG A 158 11.32 15.29 -16.08
C ARG A 158 12.66 15.15 -15.38
N LEU A 159 12.66 14.74 -14.11
CA LEU A 159 13.88 14.56 -13.31
C LEU A 159 14.70 13.35 -13.78
N GLN A 160 14.05 12.24 -14.14
CA GLN A 160 14.74 11.05 -14.66
C GLN A 160 15.28 11.25 -16.08
N GLY A 161 14.51 11.89 -16.97
CA GLY A 161 14.93 12.21 -18.34
C GLY A 161 16.10 13.19 -18.39
N GLN A 162 16.25 14.05 -17.38
CA GLN A 162 17.45 14.88 -17.18
C GLN A 162 18.66 14.08 -16.69
N SER A 163 18.43 12.93 -16.03
CA SER A 163 19.47 12.17 -15.36
C SER A 163 20.02 11.02 -16.21
N ARG A 164 19.20 10.22 -16.91
CA ARG A 164 19.66 9.04 -17.70
C ARG A 164 18.66 8.65 -18.80
N GLY A 165 19.09 8.73 -20.06
CA GLY A 165 18.24 8.63 -21.26
C GLY A 165 17.75 7.25 -21.69
N THR A 166 17.19 6.40 -20.81
CA THR A 166 16.70 5.06 -21.24
C THR A 166 15.45 4.50 -20.55
N SER A 167 14.77 5.17 -19.63
CA SER A 167 13.53 4.63 -19.04
C SER A 167 12.27 5.27 -19.64
N THR A 168 11.35 4.45 -20.15
CA THR A 168 10.01 4.89 -20.50
C THR A 168 9.19 5.12 -19.23
N SER A 169 9.19 6.37 -18.75
CA SER A 169 8.13 7.12 -18.04
C SER A 169 7.02 6.36 -17.25
N ARG A 170 6.36 5.35 -17.85
CA ARG A 170 5.20 4.66 -17.30
C ARG A 170 5.54 3.49 -16.38
N ASP A 171 6.80 3.16 -16.18
CA ASP A 171 7.19 1.97 -15.40
C ASP A 171 7.61 2.28 -13.95
N LEU A 172 7.29 3.48 -13.45
CA LEU A 172 7.63 3.91 -12.10
C LEU A 172 6.57 3.50 -11.06
N VAL A 173 7.05 3.15 -9.87
CA VAL A 173 6.23 2.79 -8.71
C VAL A 173 6.40 3.85 -7.62
N PHE A 174 5.30 4.44 -7.18
CA PHE A 174 5.29 5.40 -6.09
C PHE A 174 5.20 4.72 -4.72
N PHE A 175 5.97 5.24 -3.76
CA PHE A 175 5.88 4.93 -2.34
C PHE A 175 6.04 6.19 -1.47
N PRO A 176 5.21 6.38 -0.43
CA PRO A 176 5.55 7.28 0.65
C PRO A 176 6.72 6.71 1.47
N VAL A 177 7.62 7.59 1.93
CA VAL A 177 8.70 7.24 2.85
C VAL A 177 8.69 8.14 4.10
N GLY A 178 8.80 7.54 5.27
CA GLY A 178 8.93 8.21 6.56
C GLY A 178 10.36 8.69 6.87
N GLY A 179 11.33 8.41 6.00
CA GLY A 179 12.74 8.78 6.18
C GLY A 179 13.65 8.17 5.11
N SER A 180 14.96 8.29 5.34
CA SER A 180 15.99 7.67 4.52
C SER A 180 16.62 6.46 5.24
N PRO A 181 17.17 5.49 4.50
CA PRO A 181 18.03 4.47 5.10
C PRO A 181 19.14 5.11 5.93
N TRP A 182 19.45 4.55 7.10
CA TRP A 182 20.58 5.01 7.91
C TRP A 182 21.90 4.84 7.15
N PHE A 183 22.89 5.69 7.47
CA PHE A 183 24.21 5.68 6.83
C PHE A 183 24.90 4.30 6.83
N ALA A 184 24.69 3.48 7.86
CA ALA A 184 25.23 2.12 7.93
C ALA A 184 24.77 1.22 6.78
N HIS A 185 23.57 1.46 6.23
CA HIS A 185 23.00 0.67 5.13
C HIS A 185 23.68 0.92 3.78
N ARG A 186 24.59 1.89 3.67
CA ARG A 186 25.45 2.02 2.48
C ARG A 186 26.30 0.77 2.21
N TRP A 187 26.51 -0.04 3.24
CA TRP A 187 27.23 -1.31 3.17
C TRP A 187 26.31 -2.53 3.04
N TRP A 188 24.99 -2.32 3.04
CA TRP A 188 24.05 -3.41 2.81
C TRP A 188 24.26 -4.00 1.41
N LYS A 189 24.09 -5.32 1.33
CA LYS A 189 24.17 -6.11 0.11
C LYS A 189 22.98 -7.03 0.09
N GLU A 190 22.54 -7.39 -1.11
CA GLU A 190 21.41 -8.30 -1.34
C GLU A 190 21.47 -9.58 -0.49
N HIS A 191 22.65 -10.18 -0.35
CA HIS A 191 22.84 -11.42 0.41
C HIS A 191 22.74 -11.25 1.94
N HIS A 192 22.72 -10.02 2.47
CA HIS A 192 22.46 -9.78 3.90
C HIS A 192 20.99 -10.03 4.29
N GLY A 193 20.10 -10.24 3.31
CA GLY A 193 18.67 -10.46 3.54
C GLY A 193 17.85 -9.17 3.49
N PRO A 194 16.55 -9.25 3.84
CA PRO A 194 15.64 -8.11 3.84
C PRO A 194 16.16 -6.95 4.69
N LEU A 195 16.03 -5.73 4.19
CA LEU A 195 16.41 -4.51 4.89
C LEU A 195 15.35 -4.13 5.94
N ASP A 196 15.51 -4.66 7.15
CA ASP A 196 14.61 -4.44 8.31
C ASP A 196 14.84 -3.06 8.96
N VAL A 197 14.35 -2.01 8.29
CA VAL A 197 14.43 -0.60 8.73
C VAL A 197 13.11 0.09 8.44
N GLU A 198 12.56 0.84 9.38
CA GLU A 198 11.28 1.53 9.15
C GLU A 198 11.51 2.86 8.43
N PHE A 199 11.41 2.85 7.10
CA PHE A 199 11.38 4.09 6.31
C PHE A 199 10.39 4.07 5.14
N SER A 200 10.01 2.91 4.60
CA SER A 200 8.93 2.82 3.62
C SER A 200 7.56 2.76 4.28
N GLU A 201 6.56 3.42 3.73
CA GLU A 201 5.17 3.26 4.16
C GLU A 201 4.48 2.19 3.31
N GLY A 202 4.29 0.99 3.90
CA GLY A 202 3.72 -0.17 3.18
C GLY A 202 2.21 -0.08 2.96
N SER A 203 1.56 0.98 3.43
CA SER A 203 0.12 1.13 3.45
C SER A 203 -0.46 1.85 2.23
N PHE A 204 0.39 2.46 1.41
CA PHE A 204 0.01 3.05 0.14
C PHE A 204 1.16 2.94 -0.85
N PHE A 205 0.89 2.42 -2.03
CA PHE A 205 1.85 2.37 -3.13
C PHE A 205 1.11 2.14 -4.44
N GLY A 206 1.71 2.51 -5.56
CA GLY A 206 1.06 2.29 -6.85
C GLY A 206 1.79 2.86 -8.03
N GLY A 207 1.20 2.68 -9.21
CA GLY A 207 1.76 3.15 -10.47
C GLY A 207 0.92 2.68 -11.64
N SER A 208 1.50 2.68 -12.84
CA SER A 208 0.80 2.11 -13.99
C SER A 208 0.58 0.60 -13.81
N PRO A 209 -0.39 -0.02 -14.52
CA PRO A 209 -0.54 -1.47 -14.54
C PRO A 209 0.76 -2.23 -14.85
N THR A 210 1.57 -1.75 -15.80
CA THR A 210 2.87 -2.34 -16.15
C THR A 210 3.86 -2.27 -14.98
N ALA A 211 3.99 -1.10 -14.36
CA ALA A 211 4.86 -0.89 -13.20
C ALA A 211 4.46 -1.82 -12.03
N MET A 212 3.15 -1.97 -11.80
CA MET A 212 2.63 -2.83 -10.74
C MET A 212 2.82 -4.33 -11.03
N HIS A 213 2.76 -4.75 -12.29
CA HIS A 213 3.13 -6.11 -12.67
C HIS A 213 4.61 -6.40 -12.41
N TRP A 214 5.50 -5.51 -12.85
CA TRP A 214 6.93 -5.61 -12.54
C TRP A 214 7.18 -5.67 -11.02
N PHE A 215 6.53 -4.79 -10.26
CA PHE A 215 6.71 -4.71 -8.82
C PHE A 215 6.28 -6.00 -8.12
N SER A 216 5.11 -6.54 -8.47
CA SER A 216 4.60 -7.80 -7.89
C SER A 216 5.52 -8.98 -8.21
N GLN A 217 5.98 -9.10 -9.46
CA GLN A 217 6.93 -10.16 -9.85
C GLN A 217 8.25 -10.05 -9.09
N THR A 218 8.80 -8.84 -9.02
CA THR A 218 10.07 -8.57 -8.32
C THR A 218 9.93 -8.81 -6.82
N PHE A 219 8.85 -8.35 -6.20
CA PHE A 219 8.54 -8.59 -4.80
C PHE A 219 8.53 -10.08 -4.48
N TYR A 220 7.78 -10.89 -5.25
CA TYR A 220 7.70 -12.33 -4.96
C TYR A 220 8.98 -13.09 -5.27
N ALA A 221 9.80 -12.63 -6.23
CA ALA A 221 11.14 -13.17 -6.45
C ALA A 221 12.01 -13.01 -5.19
N TYR A 222 12.04 -11.82 -4.60
CA TYR A 222 12.82 -11.53 -3.39
C TYR A 222 12.20 -12.13 -2.13
N HIS A 223 10.87 -12.11 -1.98
CA HIS A 223 10.16 -12.80 -0.91
C HIS A 223 10.58 -14.27 -0.85
N ASN A 224 10.47 -15.00 -1.98
CA ASN A 224 10.78 -16.41 -2.03
C ASN A 224 12.29 -16.68 -1.85
N HIS A 225 13.13 -15.81 -2.41
CA HIS A 225 14.58 -15.87 -2.23
C HIS A 225 14.98 -15.77 -0.75
N TYR A 226 14.49 -14.74 -0.06
CA TYR A 226 14.79 -14.51 1.36
C TYR A 226 14.18 -15.59 2.26
N LEU A 227 12.95 -16.02 1.97
CA LEU A 227 12.31 -17.12 2.67
C LEU A 227 13.13 -18.43 2.55
N SER A 228 13.64 -18.74 1.36
CA SER A 228 14.47 -19.95 1.14
C SER A 228 15.78 -19.96 1.92
N ARG A 229 16.24 -18.78 2.35
CA ARG A 229 17.44 -18.57 3.17
C ARG A 229 17.13 -18.40 4.65
N SER A 230 15.88 -18.67 5.06
CA SER A 230 15.42 -18.55 6.44
C SER A 230 15.50 -17.13 7.02
N PHE A 231 15.51 -16.10 6.16
CA PHE A 231 15.36 -14.73 6.63
C PHE A 231 13.91 -14.45 7.04
N PHE A 232 13.74 -13.48 7.95
CA PHE A 232 12.42 -12.98 8.32
C PHE A 232 11.85 -12.10 7.21
N ILE A 233 10.71 -12.50 6.64
CA ILE A 233 9.96 -11.81 5.58
C ILE A 233 8.53 -11.46 6.02
N GLY A 234 8.20 -11.61 7.31
CA GLY A 234 6.85 -11.38 7.80
C GLY A 234 6.36 -9.94 7.56
N LYS A 235 7.27 -8.95 7.59
CA LYS A 235 7.00 -7.55 7.25
C LYS A 235 7.29 -7.27 5.78
N ASP A 236 6.28 -6.88 5.03
CA ASP A 236 6.38 -6.47 3.61
C ASP A 236 7.36 -5.31 3.41
N GLN A 237 7.36 -4.32 4.32
CA GLN A 237 8.26 -3.16 4.32
C GLN A 237 9.73 -3.56 4.19
N SER A 238 10.18 -4.64 4.86
CA SER A 238 11.58 -5.09 4.79
C SER A 238 12.01 -5.49 3.38
N ILE A 239 11.08 -6.05 2.60
CA ILE A 239 11.30 -6.38 1.20
C ILE A 239 11.25 -5.11 0.35
N PHE A 240 10.25 -4.24 0.54
CA PHE A 240 10.15 -2.95 -0.17
C PHE A 240 11.44 -2.13 -0.05
N ASN A 241 11.95 -2.02 1.18
CA ASN A 241 13.21 -1.35 1.48
C ASN A 241 14.41 -1.91 0.71
N SER A 242 14.47 -3.24 0.59
CA SER A 242 15.51 -3.91 -0.18
C SER A 242 15.39 -3.53 -1.66
N LEU A 243 14.16 -3.51 -2.20
CA LEU A 243 13.91 -3.14 -3.58
C LEU A 243 14.29 -1.69 -3.88
N PHE A 244 14.08 -0.74 -2.97
CA PHE A 244 14.56 0.64 -3.16
C PHE A 244 16.07 0.72 -3.35
N LEU A 245 16.85 -0.10 -2.63
CA LEU A 245 18.31 -0.10 -2.78
C LEU A 245 18.79 -0.85 -4.02
N LEU A 246 18.05 -1.88 -4.44
CA LEU A 246 18.39 -2.71 -5.60
C LEU A 246 17.97 -2.06 -6.92
N PHE A 247 16.85 -1.35 -6.94
CA PHE A 247 16.23 -0.76 -8.13
C PHE A 247 15.84 0.71 -7.91
N PRO A 248 16.76 1.58 -7.49
CA PRO A 248 16.43 2.96 -7.11
C PRO A 248 15.78 3.77 -8.23
N ASP A 249 16.14 3.49 -9.49
CA ASP A 249 15.63 4.19 -10.66
C ASP A 249 14.17 3.82 -11.01
N THR A 250 13.57 2.84 -10.33
CA THR A 250 12.18 2.40 -10.57
C THR A 250 11.17 3.06 -9.63
N PHE A 251 11.62 3.79 -8.62
CA PHE A 251 10.74 4.30 -7.56
C PHE A 251 10.64 5.82 -7.55
N ILE A 252 9.41 6.30 -7.41
CA ILE A 252 9.12 7.65 -6.97
C ILE A 252 8.92 7.59 -5.46
N THR A 253 9.64 8.41 -4.71
CA THR A 253 9.47 8.51 -3.26
C THR A 253 9.06 9.92 -2.88
N MET A 254 8.24 10.02 -1.86
CA MET A 254 7.89 11.29 -1.22
C MET A 254 8.23 11.18 0.26
N TYR A 255 8.92 12.16 0.81
CA TYR A 255 9.17 12.28 2.24
C TYR A 255 8.15 13.23 2.88
N PHE A 256 7.64 12.88 4.08
CA PHE A 256 6.63 13.70 4.76
C PHE A 256 7.10 15.13 5.04
N GLY A 257 8.41 15.34 5.26
CA GLY A 257 8.98 16.67 5.49
C GLY A 257 8.98 17.58 4.24
N ASP A 258 8.76 17.00 3.06
CA ASP A 258 8.70 17.74 1.79
C ASP A 258 7.27 18.15 1.44
N VAL A 259 6.27 17.82 2.26
CA VAL A 259 4.85 18.13 2.01
C VAL A 259 4.55 19.57 2.43
N PRO A 260 4.33 20.50 1.48
CA PRO A 260 4.15 21.91 1.80
C PRO A 260 2.86 22.15 2.58
N GLY A 261 2.96 22.94 3.64
CA GLY A 261 1.82 23.32 4.47
C GLY A 261 1.28 22.19 5.33
N MET A 262 1.99 21.06 5.45
CA MET A 262 1.75 20.06 6.48
C MET A 262 2.43 20.50 7.77
N ASP A 263 1.64 20.70 8.83
CA ASP A 263 2.17 20.89 10.17
C ASP A 263 2.22 19.53 10.88
N ILE A 264 3.42 18.97 10.96
CA ILE A 264 3.65 17.62 11.52
C ILE A 264 3.63 17.66 13.06
N GLU A 265 3.73 18.86 13.66
CA GLU A 265 3.73 19.07 15.12
C GLU A 265 2.31 19.23 15.68
N LEU A 266 1.32 19.54 14.85
CA LEU A 266 -0.10 19.56 15.23
C LEU A 266 -0.66 18.13 15.30
N PHE A 267 -0.25 17.41 16.35
CA PHE A 267 -0.78 16.10 16.75
C PHE A 267 -2.30 16.19 17.00
N GLY A 268 -3.12 15.82 16.03
CA GLY A 268 -4.57 15.68 16.25
C GLY A 268 -5.47 15.69 15.02
N GLY A 269 -4.96 16.08 13.84
CA GLY A 269 -5.75 16.06 12.61
C GLY A 269 -5.50 14.82 11.74
N CYS A 270 -6.41 14.60 10.78
CA CYS A 270 -6.22 13.68 9.67
C CYS A 270 -4.85 13.85 9.03
N CYS A 271 -4.30 12.73 8.53
CA CYS A 271 -2.98 12.67 7.91
C CYS A 271 -1.85 12.73 8.95
N TRP A 272 -1.92 11.94 10.03
CA TRP A 272 -0.79 11.67 10.93
C TRP A 272 0.48 11.32 10.13
N LYS A 273 1.66 11.39 10.74
CA LYS A 273 2.96 11.15 10.06
C LYS A 273 3.01 9.86 9.21
N TRP A 274 2.21 8.85 9.53
CA TRP A 274 2.12 7.59 8.79
C TRP A 274 1.14 7.62 7.59
N TRP A 275 0.25 8.62 7.52
CA TRP A 275 -0.85 8.75 6.55
C TRP A 275 -0.82 10.07 5.76
N TYR A 276 0.28 10.81 5.85
CA TYR A 276 0.47 12.12 5.20
C TYR A 276 0.24 12.12 3.69
N TYR A 277 0.41 10.97 3.03
CA TYR A 277 0.12 10.81 1.61
C TYR A 277 -1.35 11.04 1.27
N HIS A 278 -2.28 10.93 2.23
CA HIS A 278 -3.67 11.34 2.06
C HIS A 278 -3.77 12.83 1.72
N PHE A 279 -3.05 13.66 2.49
CA PHE A 279 -2.98 15.10 2.24
C PHE A 279 -2.27 15.43 0.93
N TRP A 280 -1.15 14.76 0.67
CA TRP A 280 -0.37 15.04 -0.53
C TRP A 280 -1.09 14.78 -1.83
N PHE A 281 -1.85 13.68 -1.88
CA PHE A 281 -2.69 13.31 -3.01
C PHE A 281 -4.12 13.84 -2.90
N GLY A 282 -4.42 14.63 -1.87
CA GLY A 282 -5.70 15.30 -1.69
C GLY A 282 -5.92 16.38 -2.74
N ASP A 283 -7.18 16.61 -3.08
CA ASP A 283 -7.55 17.80 -3.83
C ASP A 283 -7.34 19.08 -2.98
N GLU A 284 -7.21 20.23 -3.64
CA GLU A 284 -6.95 21.50 -2.97
C GLU A 284 -8.04 21.90 -1.96
N GLN A 285 -9.30 21.52 -2.21
CA GLN A 285 -10.42 21.84 -1.31
C GLN A 285 -10.33 21.01 -0.03
N GLY A 286 -10.08 19.71 -0.14
CA GLY A 286 -9.85 18.80 0.97
C GLY A 286 -8.63 19.23 1.78
N GLY A 287 -7.53 19.56 1.10
CA GLY A 287 -6.32 20.05 1.76
C GLY A 287 -6.53 21.38 2.50
N ARG A 288 -7.31 22.31 1.96
CA ARG A 288 -7.68 23.54 2.67
C ARG A 288 -8.48 23.25 3.95
N LYS A 289 -9.48 22.37 3.89
CA LYS A 289 -10.28 22.02 5.07
C LYS A 289 -9.48 21.30 6.15
N VAL A 290 -8.55 20.42 5.74
CA VAL A 290 -7.63 19.78 6.69
C VAL A 290 -6.75 20.83 7.37
N ARG A 291 -6.24 21.82 6.63
CA ARG A 291 -5.49 22.95 7.22
C ARG A 291 -6.32 23.89 8.10
N GLU A 292 -7.61 24.06 7.83
CA GLU A 292 -8.51 24.84 8.69
C GLU A 292 -8.82 24.15 10.02
N MET A 293 -8.67 22.82 10.07
CA MET A 293 -8.85 22.02 11.28
C MET A 293 -7.61 22.00 12.17
N TRP A 294 -6.42 22.13 11.57
CA TRP A 294 -5.13 22.24 12.28
C TRP A 294 -4.98 23.63 12.91
#